data_AF-A0A3M1DRL7-F1
#
_entry.id   AF-A0A3M1DRL7-F1
#
_cell.length_a   1.000
_cell.length_b   1.000
_cell.length_c   1.000
_cell.angle_alpha   90.00
_cell.angle_beta   90.00
_cell.angle_gamma   90.00
#
_symmetry.space_group_name_H-M   'P 1'
#
loop_
_entity.id
_entity.type
_entity.pdbx_description
1 polymer ?
#
loop_
_entity_poly.entity_id
_entity_poly.type
_entity_poly.pdbx_seq_one_letter_code
_entity_poly.pdbx_strand_id
1 'polypeptide(L)'
;MKKLRRFLLWSLVFLVLLAACDQVLVRLPAGDGALAVVQQFYVDFRRRLFGLVTGEAPRSIEQVIEKAAQPSGPAKGAAASSAGPRYLYVDGDGNLQFAESLQEIPAAFRSSAQKLQK
;
A
#
# COMPACT_ATOMS: atom_id res chain seq x y z
N MET A 1 -22.69 -43.78 -12.30
CA MET A 1 -21.59 -43.02 -12.94
C MET A 1 -22.02 -41.89 -13.89
N LYS A 2 -22.99 -42.06 -14.81
CA LYS A 2 -23.39 -40.99 -15.76
C LYS A 2 -23.90 -39.70 -15.08
N LYS A 3 -24.72 -39.85 -14.02
CA LYS A 3 -25.20 -38.73 -13.21
C LYS A 3 -24.07 -38.00 -12.46
N LEU A 4 -23.11 -38.76 -11.92
CA LEU A 4 -21.92 -38.21 -11.25
C LEU A 4 -21.00 -37.49 -12.24
N ARG A 5 -20.77 -38.06 -13.43
CA ARG A 5 -19.98 -37.40 -14.48
C ARG A 5 -20.64 -36.10 -14.94
N ARG A 6 -21.97 -36.10 -15.11
CA ARG A 6 -22.74 -34.90 -15.42
C ARG A 6 -22.62 -33.86 -14.31
N PHE A 7 -22.75 -34.27 -13.05
CA PHE A 7 -22.58 -33.39 -11.90
C PHE A 7 -21.18 -32.76 -11.88
N LEU A 8 -20.12 -33.56 -11.97
CA LEU A 8 -18.73 -33.08 -12.01
C LEU A 8 -18.47 -32.11 -13.18
N LEU A 9 -19.03 -32.41 -14.36
CA LEU A 9 -18.90 -31.54 -15.52
C LEU A 9 -19.60 -30.19 -15.30
N TRP A 10 -20.81 -30.20 -14.72
CA TRP A 10 -21.51 -28.96 -14.35
C TRP A 10 -20.80 -28.19 -13.23
N SER A 11 -20.20 -28.88 -12.24
CA SER A 11 -19.38 -28.25 -11.21
C SER A 11 -18.14 -27.61 -11.80
N LEU A 12 -17.46 -28.27 -12.74
CA LEU A 12 -16.30 -27.71 -13.42
C LEU A 12 -16.68 -26.45 -14.22
N VAL A 13 -17.77 -26.51 -14.99
CA VAL A 13 -18.29 -25.34 -15.73
C VAL A 13 -18.63 -24.20 -14.77
N PHE A 14 -19.27 -24.51 -13.64
CA PHE A 14 -19.57 -23.52 -12.60
C PHE A 14 -18.31 -22.88 -12.03
N LEU A 15 -17.27 -23.67 -11.72
CA LEU A 15 -15.98 -23.15 -11.23
C LEU A 15 -15.29 -22.26 -12.25
N VAL A 16 -15.32 -22.64 -13.54
CA VAL A 16 -14.77 -21.80 -14.63
C VAL A 16 -15.53 -20.48 -14.73
N LEU A 17 -16.85 -20.51 -14.63
CA LEU A 17 -17.67 -19.29 -14.63
C LEU A 17 -17.32 -18.39 -13.44
N LEU A 18 -17.16 -18.97 -12.25
CA LEU A 18 -16.78 -18.24 -11.04
C LEU A 18 -15.39 -17.59 -11.20
N ALA A 19 -14.43 -18.33 -11.77
CA ALA A 19 -13.10 -17.83 -12.07
C ALA A 19 -13.13 -16.70 -13.11
N ALA A 20 -14.00 -16.79 -14.12
CA ALA A 20 -14.19 -15.71 -15.09
C ALA A 20 -14.72 -14.44 -14.42
N CYS A 21 -15.70 -14.55 -13.52
CA CYS A 21 -16.19 -13.42 -12.72
C CYS A 21 -15.09 -12.79 -11.86
N ASP A 22 -14.25 -13.60 -11.20
CA ASP A 22 -13.07 -13.12 -10.45
C ASP A 22 -12.12 -12.34 -11.37
N GLN A 23 -11.85 -12.85 -12.58
CA GLN A 23 -11.00 -12.14 -13.54
C GLN A 23 -11.62 -10.81 -14.01
N VAL A 24 -12.93 -10.77 -14.24
CA VAL A 24 -13.62 -9.51 -14.61
C VAL A 24 -13.44 -8.45 -13.53
N LEU A 25 -13.66 -8.83 -12.26
CA LEU A 25 -13.50 -7.90 -11.12
C LEU A 25 -12.05 -7.47 -10.90
N VAL A 26 -11.05 -8.25 -11.31
CA VAL A 26 -9.64 -7.88 -11.13
C VAL A 26 -9.08 -7.10 -12.32
N ARG A 27 -9.51 -7.40 -13.55
CA ARG A 27 -8.86 -6.94 -14.78
C ARG A 27 -9.60 -5.82 -15.49
N LEU A 28 -10.92 -5.73 -15.34
CA LEU A 28 -11.70 -4.72 -16.03
C LEU A 28 -11.52 -3.38 -15.31
N PRO A 29 -11.07 -2.30 -15.96
CA PRO A 29 -11.00 -1.01 -15.30
C PRO A 29 -12.42 -0.55 -14.94
N ALA A 30 -12.72 -0.40 -13.65
CA ALA A 30 -13.93 0.31 -13.27
C ALA A 30 -13.76 1.77 -13.67
N GLY A 31 -14.75 2.31 -14.40
CA GLY A 31 -14.89 3.75 -14.55
C GLY A 31 -15.31 4.41 -13.23
N ASP A 32 -15.55 5.71 -13.26
CA ASP A 32 -15.90 6.48 -12.07
C ASP A 32 -17.25 6.05 -11.47
N GLY A 33 -17.33 5.96 -10.14
CA GLY A 33 -18.57 5.75 -9.38
C GLY A 33 -18.58 4.53 -8.44
N ALA A 34 -19.78 4.06 -8.09
CA ALA A 34 -19.98 3.01 -7.10
C ALA A 34 -19.30 1.68 -7.46
N LEU A 35 -19.21 1.37 -8.77
CA LEU A 35 -18.55 0.16 -9.25
C LEU A 35 -17.04 0.16 -8.96
N ALA A 36 -16.38 1.32 -9.02
CA ALA A 36 -14.96 1.44 -8.67
C ALA A 36 -14.73 1.16 -7.19
N VAL A 37 -15.60 1.67 -6.31
CA VAL A 37 -15.50 1.43 -4.86
C VAL A 37 -15.65 -0.06 -4.54
N VAL A 38 -16.64 -0.73 -5.13
CA VAL A 38 -16.85 -2.17 -4.95
C VAL A 38 -15.69 -2.98 -5.51
N GLN A 39 -15.16 -2.60 -6.67
CA GLN A 39 -14.01 -3.25 -7.27
C GLN A 39 -12.76 -3.11 -6.38
N GLN A 40 -12.49 -1.90 -5.90
CA GLN A 40 -11.34 -1.63 -5.03
C GLN A 40 -11.44 -2.45 -3.74
N PHE A 41 -12.61 -2.45 -3.10
CA PHE A 41 -12.86 -3.29 -1.92
C PHE A 41 -12.62 -4.78 -2.22
N TYR A 42 -13.14 -5.29 -3.34
CA TYR A 42 -12.98 -6.68 -3.73
C TYR A 42 -11.50 -7.06 -3.95
N VAL A 43 -10.75 -6.24 -4.68
CA VAL A 43 -9.32 -6.47 -4.95
C VAL A 43 -8.51 -6.46 -3.67
N ASP A 44 -8.78 -5.52 -2.75
CA ASP A 44 -8.10 -5.46 -1.46
C ASP A 44 -8.43 -6.65 -0.57
N PHE A 45 -9.71 -7.04 -0.50
CA PHE A 45 -10.14 -8.22 0.23
C PHE A 45 -9.44 -9.48 -0.30
N ARG A 46 -9.43 -9.68 -1.62
CA ARG A 46 -8.79 -10.82 -2.28
C ARG A 46 -7.29 -10.88 -1.96
N ARG A 47 -6.57 -9.75 -2.05
CA ARG A 47 -5.14 -9.68 -1.70
C ARG A 47 -4.91 -10.07 -0.24
N ARG A 48 -5.74 -9.58 0.69
CA ARG A 48 -5.63 -9.93 2.12
C ARG A 48 -5.92 -11.40 2.36
N LEU A 49 -6.95 -11.95 1.72
CA LEU A 49 -7.31 -13.36 1.83
C LEU A 49 -6.16 -14.26 1.37
N PHE A 50 -5.54 -13.96 0.22
CA PHE A 50 -4.36 -14.69 -0.24
C PHE A 50 -3.14 -14.46 0.67
N GLY A 51 -2.95 -13.25 1.20
CA GLY A 51 -1.90 -12.95 2.18
C GLY A 51 -2.04 -13.76 3.47
N LEU A 52 -3.27 -14.05 3.91
CA LEU A 52 -3.54 -14.92 5.07
C LEU A 52 -3.22 -16.39 4.76
N VAL A 53 -3.55 -16.86 3.56
CA VAL A 53 -3.27 -18.25 3.14
C VAL A 53 -1.78 -18.49 2.91
N THR A 54 -1.08 -17.53 2.32
CA THR A 54 0.36 -17.62 2.00
C THR A 54 1.27 -17.26 3.19
N GLY A 55 0.71 -16.63 4.22
CA GLY A 55 1.46 -16.21 5.42
C GLY A 55 2.27 -14.93 5.24
N GLU A 56 2.12 -14.21 4.12
CA GLU A 56 2.79 -12.93 3.82
C GLU A 56 2.11 -11.72 4.48
N ALA A 57 0.90 -11.87 5.00
CA ALA A 57 0.25 -10.81 5.75
C ALA A 57 1.04 -10.52 7.05
N PRO A 58 1.38 -9.25 7.34
CA PRO A 58 1.97 -8.88 8.62
C PRO A 58 1.03 -9.34 9.73
N ARG A 59 1.50 -10.26 10.56
CA ARG A 59 0.73 -10.86 11.66
C ARG A 59 0.63 -9.91 12.85
N SER A 60 1.44 -8.86 12.89
CA SER A 60 1.42 -7.86 13.96
C SER A 60 1.86 -6.47 13.48
N ILE A 61 1.52 -5.45 14.27
CA ILE A 61 1.89 -4.05 14.02
C ILE A 61 3.42 -3.90 14.04
N GLU A 62 4.11 -4.65 14.88
CA GLU A 62 5.56 -4.68 14.99
C GLU A 62 6.21 -5.14 13.67
N GLN A 63 5.64 -6.14 12.99
CA GLN A 63 6.14 -6.60 11.68
C GLN A 63 5.95 -5.55 10.58
N VAL A 64 4.91 -4.71 10.68
CA VAL A 64 4.71 -3.57 9.77
C VAL A 64 5.76 -2.50 10.03
N ILE A 65 6.01 -2.18 11.30
CA ILE A 65 7.01 -1.19 11.71
C ILE A 65 8.42 -1.65 11.32
N GLU A 66 8.75 -2.92 11.53
CA GLU A 66 10.05 -3.50 11.19
C GLU A 66 10.29 -3.56 9.68
N LYS A 67 9.24 -3.86 8.89
CA LYS A 67 9.29 -3.80 7.42
C LYS A 67 9.42 -2.36 6.89
N ALA A 68 8.79 -1.39 7.55
CA ALA A 68 8.95 0.03 7.22
C ALA A 68 10.33 0.58 7.65
N ALA A 69 10.94 -0.02 8.69
CA ALA A 69 12.28 0.30 9.16
C ALA A 69 13.40 -0.36 8.34
N GLN A 70 13.09 -1.35 7.48
CA GLN A 70 14.07 -1.91 6.56
C GLN A 70 14.40 -0.90 5.45
N PRO A 71 15.67 -0.47 5.31
CA PRO A 71 16.05 0.56 4.35
C PRO A 71 15.89 0.00 2.93
N SER A 72 14.91 0.52 2.20
CA SER A 72 14.65 0.17 0.81
C SER A 72 15.67 0.86 -0.10
N GLY A 73 16.89 0.33 -0.18
CA GLY A 73 17.91 0.73 -1.15
C GLY A 73 18.48 2.15 -0.97
N PRO A 74 19.58 2.47 -1.69
CA PRO A 74 20.34 3.67 -1.40
C PRO A 74 19.60 4.90 -1.90
N ALA A 75 19.05 5.69 -0.96
CA ALA A 75 18.76 7.09 -1.21
C ALA A 75 20.10 7.77 -1.55
N LYS A 76 20.36 7.87 -2.85
CA LYS A 76 21.44 8.68 -3.42
C LYS A 76 21.21 10.13 -2.98
N GLY A 77 22.09 10.60 -2.12
CA GLY A 77 22.30 12.03 -1.89
C GLY A 77 21.68 12.57 -0.60
N ALA A 78 22.41 12.48 0.50
CA ALA A 78 22.77 13.66 1.28
C ALA A 78 23.91 13.30 2.22
N ALA A 79 24.97 14.08 2.17
CA ALA A 79 26.14 13.94 3.00
C ALA A 79 25.80 14.24 4.47
N ALA A 80 26.29 13.37 5.37
CA ALA A 80 26.71 13.60 6.74
C ALA A 80 26.07 14.75 7.55
N SER A 81 25.28 14.39 8.57
CA SER A 81 25.46 14.87 9.95
C SER A 81 24.76 13.94 10.96
N SER A 82 25.40 13.69 12.10
CA SER A 82 25.01 12.67 13.08
C SER A 82 24.04 13.21 14.15
N ALA A 83 23.19 14.16 13.80
CA ALA A 83 22.23 14.76 14.71
C ALA A 83 20.85 14.65 14.06
N GLY A 84 19.97 13.82 14.64
CA GLY A 84 18.63 13.60 14.11
C GLY A 84 17.84 14.90 13.84
N PRO A 85 16.80 14.83 13.00
CA PRO A 85 16.10 15.99 12.48
C PRO A 85 15.58 16.90 13.60
N ARG A 86 15.83 18.21 13.47
CA ARG A 86 15.53 19.22 14.50
C ARG A 86 14.39 20.14 14.09
N TYR A 87 13.99 20.11 12.83
CA TYR A 87 12.94 20.93 12.26
C TYR A 87 11.98 20.09 11.41
N LEU A 88 10.70 20.46 11.45
CA LEU A 88 9.61 19.92 10.67
C LEU A 88 8.96 21.06 9.89
N TYR A 89 8.71 20.91 8.59
CA TYR A 89 7.98 21.89 7.80
C TYR A 89 7.05 21.21 6.80
N VAL A 90 6.10 21.97 6.25
CA VAL A 90 5.20 21.52 5.17
C VAL A 90 5.64 22.16 3.86
N ASP A 91 5.81 21.34 2.81
CA ASP A 91 6.17 21.84 1.48
C ASP A 91 4.95 22.33 0.68
N GLY A 92 5.19 22.78 -0.56
CA GLY A 92 4.15 23.32 -1.45
C GLY A 92 3.09 22.30 -1.87
N ASP A 93 3.37 21.01 -1.74
CA ASP A 93 2.47 19.90 -2.06
C ASP A 93 1.69 19.41 -0.83
N GLY A 94 1.92 20.02 0.34
CA GLY A 94 1.28 19.64 1.59
C GLY A 94 1.94 18.47 2.33
N ASN A 95 3.15 18.06 1.93
CA ASN A 95 3.86 16.96 2.58
C ASN A 95 4.72 17.45 3.75
N LEU A 96 4.83 16.60 4.78
CA LEU A 96 5.69 16.84 5.94
C LEU A 96 7.15 16.48 5.61
N GLN A 97 8.04 17.43 5.82
CA GLN A 97 9.47 17.31 5.57
C GLN A 97 10.28 17.58 6.85
N PHE A 98 11.40 16.88 6.99
CA PHE A 98 12.29 16.98 8.14
C PHE A 98 13.64 17.55 7.72
N ALA A 99 14.17 18.47 8.53
CA ALA A 99 15.48 19.08 8.31
C ALA A 99 16.31 19.08 9.60
N GLU A 100 17.62 18.98 9.48
CA GLU A 100 18.54 19.04 10.62
C GLU A 100 18.79 20.50 11.04
N SER A 101 18.77 21.42 10.06
CA SER A 101 18.99 22.85 10.25
C SER A 101 17.94 23.71 9.52
N LEU A 102 17.76 24.95 9.96
CA LEU A 102 16.86 25.90 9.30
C LEU A 102 17.38 26.30 7.89
N GLN A 103 18.68 26.16 7.65
CA GLN A 103 19.33 26.50 6.38
C GLN A 103 18.93 25.54 5.26
N GLU A 104 18.72 24.27 5.58
CA GLU A 104 18.26 23.22 4.64
C GLU A 104 16.82 23.46 4.16
N ILE A 105 16.01 24.17 4.95
CA ILE A 105 14.62 24.46 4.59
C ILE A 105 14.60 25.57 3.52
N PRO A 106 13.90 25.39 2.39
CA PRO A 106 13.74 26.45 1.39
C PRO A 106 13.14 27.71 2.01
N ALA A 107 13.62 28.88 1.59
CA ALA A 107 13.28 30.16 2.24
C ALA A 107 11.76 30.40 2.37
N ALA A 108 10.97 29.94 1.39
CA ALA A 108 9.51 30.05 1.38
C ALA A 108 8.82 29.28 2.53
N PHE A 109 9.45 28.21 3.05
CA PHE A 109 8.87 27.32 4.06
C PHE A 109 9.52 27.46 5.44
N ARG A 110 10.48 28.37 5.62
CA ARG A 110 11.15 28.60 6.91
C ARG A 110 10.23 29.20 7.97
N SER A 111 9.24 29.99 7.56
CA SER A 111 8.28 30.63 8.45
C SER A 111 7.28 29.64 9.07
N SER A 112 6.95 28.56 8.36
CA SER A 112 6.10 27.47 8.84
C SER A 112 6.88 26.33 9.51
N ALA A 113 8.21 26.42 9.53
CA ALA A 113 9.05 25.39 10.14
C ALA A 113 8.94 25.40 11.66
N GLN A 114 8.68 24.23 12.25
CA GLN A 114 8.60 24.01 13.68
C GLN A 114 9.81 23.22 14.18
N LYS A 115 10.37 23.65 15.31
CA LYS A 115 11.49 22.95 15.94
C LYS A 115 10.98 21.74 16.72
N LEU A 116 11.55 20.56 16.46
CA LEU A 116 11.28 19.34 17.21
C LEU A 116 12.04 19.41 18.54
N GLN A 117 11.30 19.46 19.65
CA GLN A 117 11.87 19.33 20.99
C GLN A 117 12.13 17.84 21.27
N LYS A 118 13.28 17.55 21.89
CA LYS A 118 13.60 16.21 22.39
C LYS A 118 12.87 15.93 23.69
#